data_AF-A0A0C4WJV4-F1
#
_entry.id   AF-A0A0C4WJV4-F1
#
_cell.length_a   1.000
_cell.length_b   1.000
_cell.length_c   1.000
_cell.angle_alpha   90.00
_cell.angle_beta   90.00
_cell.angle_gamma   90.00
#
_symmetry.space_group_name_H-M   'P 1'
#
loop_
_entity.id
_entity.type
_entity.pdbx_description
1 polymer ?
#
loop_
_entity_poly.entity_id
_entity_poly.type
_entity_poly.pdbx_seq_one_letter_code
_entity_poly.pdbx_strand_id
1 'polypeptide(L)'
;MAEQFHYPPEVSNLLVDTVPLLCRSKKDVVLFFQGAGVAQDDLAEVARIVQSNPGSINKYDIVRNVLTKVNARGDSGLSARREIIKRIVEFEEFSTCWPNDQLKAKGLVADLRKIVNVKDSFTRMKQERDAEREQVLARQRAEQAATAEKRAKIEYVSKRLFALFSMDDKPQERGKLLEAVLNDLFNRPLKNSVPTSPTRQI
;
A
#
# COMPACT_ATOMS: atom_id res chain seq x y z
N MET A 1 -15.12 14.86 -15.78
CA MET A 1 -14.26 14.03 -14.90
C MET A 1 -14.52 14.51 -13.49
N ALA A 2 -15.18 13.70 -12.66
CA ALA A 2 -15.57 14.13 -11.32
C ALA A 2 -14.30 14.33 -10.48
N GLU A 3 -14.10 15.53 -9.94
CA GLU A 3 -13.07 15.77 -8.94
C GLU A 3 -13.35 14.81 -7.77
N GLN A 4 -12.57 13.75 -7.68
CA GLN A 4 -12.75 12.74 -6.66
C GLN A 4 -12.23 13.32 -5.36
N PHE A 5 -13.11 13.97 -4.60
CA PHE A 5 -12.78 14.45 -3.26
C PHE A 5 -12.30 13.25 -2.42
N HIS A 6 -10.98 13.19 -2.16
CA HIS A 6 -10.40 12.04 -1.47
C HIS A 6 -10.71 12.05 0.04
N TYR A 7 -10.90 13.23 0.62
CA TYR A 7 -11.60 13.34 1.90
C TYR A 7 -13.11 13.28 1.67
N PRO A 8 -13.82 12.32 2.30
CA PRO A 8 -15.26 12.41 2.41
C PRO A 8 -15.66 13.70 3.12
N PRO A 9 -16.78 14.36 2.73
CA PRO A 9 -17.20 15.64 3.29
C PRO A 9 -17.25 15.66 4.82
N GLU A 10 -17.70 14.56 5.44
CA GLU A 10 -17.75 14.40 6.89
C GLU A 10 -16.37 14.51 7.55
N VAL A 11 -15.34 13.88 6.97
CA VAL A 11 -13.97 13.96 7.48
C VAL A 11 -13.44 15.38 7.32
N SER A 12 -13.67 16.00 6.15
CA SER A 12 -13.25 17.37 5.90
C SER A 12 -13.86 18.35 6.92
N ASN A 13 -15.16 18.23 7.21
CA ASN A 13 -15.83 19.06 8.19
C ASN A 13 -15.28 18.83 9.61
N LEU A 14 -15.06 17.57 9.99
CA LEU A 14 -14.49 17.24 11.29
C LEU A 14 -13.07 17.82 11.47
N LEU A 15 -12.26 17.80 10.41
CA LEU A 15 -10.94 18.43 10.42
C LEU A 15 -11.04 19.96 10.58
N VAL A 16 -11.99 20.60 9.88
CA VAL A 16 -12.29 22.04 10.00
C VAL A 16 -12.68 22.41 11.42
N ASP A 17 -13.44 21.57 12.11
CA ASP A 17 -13.86 21.84 13.48
C ASP A 17 -12.77 21.54 14.51
N THR A 18 -11.90 20.56 14.23
CA THR A 18 -10.88 20.09 15.19
C THR A 18 -9.64 20.97 15.23
N VAL A 19 -9.02 21.23 14.07
CA VAL A 19 -7.72 21.93 14.00
C VAL A 19 -7.74 23.30 14.70
N PRO A 20 -8.78 24.14 14.55
CA PRO A 20 -8.85 25.42 15.24
C PRO A 20 -8.87 25.31 16.76
N LEU A 21 -9.36 24.21 17.34
CA LEU A 21 -9.40 24.02 18.80
C LEU A 21 -8.04 23.58 19.34
N LEU A 22 -7.27 22.83 18.56
CA LEU A 22 -5.91 22.41 18.91
C LEU A 22 -4.90 23.55 18.85
N CYS A 23 -5.15 24.55 17.99
CA CYS A 23 -4.25 25.69 17.77
C CYS A 23 -4.76 26.96 18.49
N ARG A 24 -3.94 27.55 19.36
CA ARG A 24 -4.33 28.76 20.12
C ARG A 24 -4.46 30.00 19.22
N SER A 25 -3.58 30.15 18.24
CA SER A 25 -3.54 31.31 17.34
C SER A 25 -3.70 30.94 15.85
N LYS A 26 -3.99 31.95 15.00
CA LYS A 26 -4.02 31.79 13.54
C LYS A 26 -2.65 31.38 12.96
N LYS A 27 -1.57 31.88 13.56
CA LYS A 27 -0.20 31.50 13.19
C LYS A 27 0.08 30.03 13.49
N ASP A 28 -0.40 29.53 14.63
CA ASP A 28 -0.25 28.13 15.01
C ASP A 28 -0.99 27.19 14.04
N VAL A 29 -2.15 27.62 13.52
CA VAL A 29 -2.86 26.86 12.47
C VAL A 29 -2.02 26.76 11.20
N VAL A 30 -1.41 27.86 10.75
CA VAL A 30 -0.51 27.85 9.59
C VAL A 30 0.70 26.94 9.84
N LEU A 31 1.30 27.06 11.03
CA LEU A 31 2.45 26.23 11.43
C LEU A 31 2.09 24.74 11.53
N PHE A 32 0.87 24.42 12.00
CA PHE A 32 0.36 23.06 12.05
C PHE A 32 0.36 22.43 10.65
N PHE A 33 -0.15 23.14 9.65
CA PHE A 33 -0.16 22.63 8.27
C PHE A 33 1.23 22.57 7.64
N GLN A 34 2.08 23.55 7.92
CA GLN A 34 3.48 23.52 7.48
C GLN A 34 4.20 22.30 8.07
N GLY A 35 4.02 22.02 9.37
CA GLY A 35 4.57 20.84 10.04
C GLY A 35 3.95 19.52 9.57
N ALA A 36 2.75 19.55 8.99
CA ALA A 36 2.13 18.40 8.33
C ALA A 36 2.61 18.21 6.88
N GLY A 37 3.56 19.01 6.40
CA GLY A 37 4.13 18.89 5.06
C GLY A 37 3.25 19.46 3.94
N VAL A 38 2.32 20.37 4.26
CA VAL A 38 1.56 21.09 3.23
C VAL A 38 2.49 22.00 2.43
N ALA A 39 2.36 21.97 1.11
CA ALA A 39 3.19 22.77 0.21
C ALA A 39 3.03 24.28 0.47
N GLN A 40 4.13 25.02 0.36
CA GLN A 40 4.13 26.46 0.64
C GLN A 40 3.18 27.23 -0.28
N ASP A 41 3.03 26.80 -1.53
CA ASP A 41 2.09 27.41 -2.49
C ASP A 41 0.63 27.35 -1.99
N ASP A 42 0.26 26.29 -1.28
CA ASP A 42 -1.09 26.14 -0.72
C ASP A 42 -1.29 27.00 0.52
N LEU A 43 -0.21 27.24 1.28
CA LEU A 43 -0.20 28.06 2.49
C LEU A 43 -0.01 29.56 2.21
N ALA A 44 0.58 29.93 1.07
CA ALA A 44 1.06 31.29 0.81
C ALA A 44 -0.03 32.36 0.94
N GLU A 45 -1.23 32.08 0.44
CA GLU A 45 -2.38 32.99 0.54
C GLU A 45 -2.78 33.25 1.99
N VAL A 46 -3.04 32.18 2.75
CA VAL A 46 -3.49 32.30 4.14
C VAL A 46 -2.40 32.86 5.04
N ALA A 47 -1.14 32.50 4.81
CA ALA A 47 0.01 33.03 5.54
C ALA A 47 0.16 34.54 5.33
N ARG A 48 0.00 35.01 4.08
CA ARG A 48 0.02 36.44 3.75
C ARG A 48 -1.10 37.19 4.44
N ILE A 49 -2.34 36.68 4.37
CA ILE A 49 -3.50 37.32 5.02
C ILE A 49 -3.29 37.40 6.53
N VAL A 50 -2.83 36.33 7.18
CA VAL A 50 -2.56 36.32 8.62
C VAL A 50 -1.49 37.35 9.01
N GLN A 51 -0.52 37.62 8.13
CA GLN A 51 0.53 38.61 8.37
C GLN A 51 0.06 40.05 8.13
N SER A 52 -0.68 40.32 7.04
CA SER A 52 -1.02 41.69 6.62
C SER A 52 -2.39 42.17 7.08
N ASN A 53 -3.37 41.26 7.18
CA ASN A 53 -4.74 41.58 7.58
C ASN A 53 -5.37 40.40 8.36
N PRO A 54 -4.90 40.12 9.58
CA PRO A 54 -5.39 38.97 10.35
C PRO A 54 -6.89 39.08 10.68
N GLY A 55 -7.49 40.29 10.67
CA GLY A 55 -8.91 40.48 10.97
C GLY A 55 -9.85 39.92 9.91
N SER A 56 -9.40 39.79 8.66
CA SER A 56 -10.25 39.37 7.53
C SER A 56 -10.41 37.86 7.39
N ILE A 57 -9.73 37.06 8.20
CA ILE A 57 -9.80 35.59 8.13
C ILE A 57 -9.85 34.99 9.53
N ASN A 58 -10.73 34.01 9.76
CA ASN A 58 -10.78 33.28 11.02
C ASN A 58 -10.02 31.92 10.93
N LYS A 59 -9.86 31.22 12.05
CA LYS A 59 -9.13 29.93 12.07
C LYS A 59 -9.81 28.84 11.22
N TYR A 60 -11.13 28.79 11.20
CA TYR A 60 -11.91 27.83 10.43
C TYR A 60 -11.78 28.08 8.93
N ASP A 61 -11.74 29.36 8.52
CA ASP A 61 -11.54 29.74 7.11
C ASP A 61 -10.15 29.32 6.62
N ILE A 62 -9.11 29.52 7.44
CA ILE A 62 -7.74 29.07 7.13
C ILE A 62 -7.75 27.56 6.88
N VAL A 63 -8.31 26.78 7.81
CA VAL A 63 -8.34 25.32 7.71
C VAL A 63 -9.12 24.88 6.47
N ARG A 64 -10.29 25.46 6.22
CA ARG A 64 -11.13 25.12 5.06
C ARG A 64 -10.42 25.41 3.74
N ASN A 65 -9.77 26.58 3.62
CA ASN A 65 -9.04 26.97 2.41
C ASN A 65 -7.87 25.99 2.14
N VAL A 66 -7.03 25.74 3.15
CA VAL A 66 -5.89 24.84 3.03
C VAL A 66 -6.31 23.40 2.71
N LEU A 67 -7.30 22.85 3.43
CA LEU A 67 -7.78 21.50 3.17
C LEU A 67 -8.38 21.36 1.77
N THR A 68 -9.06 22.40 1.27
CA THR A 68 -9.61 22.39 -0.10
C THR A 68 -8.50 22.29 -1.13
N LYS A 69 -7.44 23.11 -1.01
CA LYS A 69 -6.28 23.09 -1.92
C LYS A 69 -5.54 21.75 -1.87
N VAL A 70 -5.24 21.28 -0.66
CA VAL A 70 -4.54 20.00 -0.45
C VAL A 70 -5.36 18.83 -0.99
N ASN A 71 -6.68 18.88 -0.90
CA ASN A 71 -7.54 17.83 -1.42
C ASN A 71 -7.64 17.85 -2.96
N ALA A 72 -7.61 19.04 -3.57
CA ALA A 72 -7.62 19.23 -5.03
C ALA A 72 -6.32 18.74 -5.71
N ARG A 73 -5.20 18.67 -4.98
CA ARG A 73 -3.91 18.15 -5.47
C ARG A 73 -3.89 16.65 -5.82
N GLY A 74 -4.97 15.92 -5.56
CA GLY A 74 -5.05 14.50 -5.85
C GLY A 74 -3.98 13.70 -5.10
N ASP A 75 -3.27 12.82 -5.81
CA ASP A 75 -2.23 11.96 -5.22
C ASP A 75 -1.01 12.74 -4.72
N SER A 76 -0.69 13.90 -5.32
CA SER A 76 0.44 14.73 -4.87
C SER A 76 0.21 15.34 -3.48
N GLY A 77 -1.04 15.42 -3.02
CA GLY A 77 -1.41 15.84 -1.66
C GLY A 77 -1.52 14.68 -0.65
N LEU A 78 -1.29 13.43 -1.06
CA LEU A 78 -1.59 12.26 -0.23
C LEU A 78 -0.76 12.20 1.06
N SER A 79 0.54 12.53 1.02
CA SER A 79 1.39 12.50 2.22
C SER A 79 0.93 13.55 3.23
N ALA A 80 0.71 14.79 2.78
CA ALA A 80 0.21 15.87 3.62
C ALA A 80 -1.15 15.54 4.24
N ARG A 81 -2.06 14.93 3.48
CA ARG A 81 -3.35 14.48 4.00
C ARG A 81 -3.23 13.45 5.12
N ARG A 82 -2.39 12.43 4.91
CA ARG A 82 -2.15 11.39 5.92
C ARG A 82 -1.52 11.99 7.18
N GLU A 83 -0.55 12.88 7.02
CA GLU A 83 0.13 13.50 8.14
C GLU A 83 -0.80 14.45 8.93
N ILE A 84 -1.68 15.22 8.27
CA ILE A 84 -2.70 16.04 8.93
C ILE A 84 -3.57 15.15 9.84
N ILE A 85 -4.12 14.06 9.31
CA ILE A 85 -4.96 13.14 10.09
C ILE A 85 -4.14 12.54 11.24
N LYS A 86 -2.94 12.02 10.94
CA LYS A 86 -2.04 11.40 11.92
C LYS A 86 -1.78 12.29 13.12
N ARG A 87 -1.38 13.54 12.90
CA ARG A 87 -1.08 14.51 13.96
C ARG A 87 -2.28 14.80 14.87
N ILE A 88 -3.50 14.78 14.31
CA ILE A 88 -4.72 15.01 15.10
C ILE A 88 -5.07 13.76 15.91
N VAL A 89 -5.01 12.57 15.30
CA VAL A 89 -5.33 11.33 16.00
C VAL A 89 -4.28 10.97 17.05
N GLU A 90 -3.02 11.36 16.88
CA GLU A 90 -1.94 11.18 17.87
C GLU A 90 -1.91 12.32 18.91
N PHE A 91 -2.84 13.27 18.86
CA PHE A 91 -2.88 14.37 19.82
C PHE A 91 -3.40 13.89 21.20
N GLU A 92 -2.56 13.98 22.23
CA GLU A 92 -2.90 13.55 23.59
C GLU A 92 -2.85 14.70 24.62
N GLU A 93 -2.06 15.75 24.36
CA GLU A 93 -1.80 16.82 25.31
C GLU A 93 -2.75 18.02 25.15
N PHE A 94 -3.98 17.86 25.66
CA PHE A 94 -5.04 18.88 25.56
C PHE A 94 -4.87 20.06 26.52
N SER A 95 -3.92 20.04 27.47
CA SER A 95 -3.66 21.20 28.34
C SER A 95 -3.18 22.42 27.54
N THR A 96 -2.62 22.19 26.35
CA THR A 96 -2.19 23.22 25.40
C THR A 96 -3.35 23.89 24.66
N CYS A 97 -4.58 23.36 24.72
CA CYS A 97 -5.76 24.01 24.16
C CYS A 97 -6.27 25.13 25.10
N TRP A 98 -7.24 25.93 24.65
CA TRP A 98 -7.96 26.86 25.54
C TRP A 98 -8.78 26.06 26.56
N PRO A 99 -8.81 26.44 27.86
CA PRO A 99 -9.48 25.66 28.90
C PRO A 99 -10.93 25.27 28.58
N ASN A 100 -11.71 26.23 28.04
CA ASN A 100 -13.12 26.01 27.66
C ASN A 100 -13.27 25.09 26.43
N ASP A 101 -12.25 24.98 25.59
CA ASP A 101 -12.28 24.19 24.37
C ASP A 101 -11.74 22.76 24.57
N GLN A 102 -11.10 22.46 25.70
CA GLN A 102 -10.42 21.17 25.92
C GLN A 102 -11.37 19.97 25.78
N LEU A 103 -12.54 20.02 26.41
CA LEU A 103 -13.51 18.93 26.33
C LEU A 103 -14.05 18.76 24.91
N LYS A 104 -14.30 19.86 24.21
CA LYS A 104 -14.74 19.85 22.82
C LYS A 104 -13.67 19.27 21.90
N ALA A 105 -12.41 19.69 22.05
CA ALA A 105 -11.27 19.17 21.30
C ALA A 105 -11.09 17.66 21.53
N LYS A 106 -11.16 17.19 22.78
CA LYS A 106 -11.12 15.76 23.13
C LYS A 106 -12.20 14.96 22.42
N GLY A 107 -13.44 15.46 22.42
CA GLY A 107 -14.56 14.84 21.74
C GLY A 107 -14.32 14.69 20.23
N LEU A 108 -13.95 15.78 19.56
CA LEU A 108 -13.73 15.77 18.11
C LEU A 108 -12.54 14.89 17.70
N VAL A 109 -11.44 14.90 18.46
CA VAL A 109 -10.30 14.00 18.23
C VAL A 109 -10.71 12.54 18.41
N ALA A 110 -11.51 12.22 19.44
CA ALA A 110 -12.01 10.86 19.65
C ALA A 110 -12.91 10.39 18.51
N ASP A 111 -13.78 11.25 17.98
CA ASP A 111 -14.63 10.92 16.84
C ASP A 111 -13.81 10.74 15.55
N LEU A 112 -12.78 11.57 15.34
CA LEU A 112 -11.86 11.38 14.21
C LEU A 112 -11.12 10.04 14.31
N ARG A 113 -10.63 9.66 15.50
CA ARG A 113 -10.01 8.35 15.75
C ARG A 113 -10.95 7.20 15.39
N LYS A 114 -12.22 7.27 15.77
CA LYS A 114 -13.23 6.24 15.42
C LYS A 114 -13.36 6.10 13.91
N ILE A 115 -13.54 7.22 13.19
CA ILE A 115 -13.72 7.20 11.72
C ILE A 115 -12.47 6.65 11.03
N VAL A 116 -11.28 7.06 11.46
CA VAL A 116 -10.01 6.59 10.88
C VAL A 116 -9.80 5.12 11.15
N ASN A 117 -9.99 4.64 12.38
CA ASN A 117 -9.84 3.22 12.72
C ASN A 117 -10.81 2.31 11.97
N VAL A 118 -12.06 2.76 11.78
CA VAL A 118 -13.04 2.02 10.97
C VAL A 118 -12.57 1.94 9.51
N LYS A 119 -12.03 3.01 8.94
CA LYS A 119 -11.56 3.00 7.54
C LYS A 119 -10.22 2.28 7.36
N ASP A 120 -9.34 2.35 8.34
CA ASP A 120 -8.05 1.65 8.33
C ASP A 120 -8.25 0.14 8.49
N SER A 121 -9.21 -0.31 9.31
CA SER A 121 -9.54 -1.73 9.43
C SER A 121 -10.10 -2.31 8.11
N PHE A 122 -10.96 -1.59 7.39
CA PHE A 122 -11.40 -1.97 6.05
C PHE A 122 -10.25 -1.98 5.02
N THR A 123 -9.30 -1.06 5.16
CA THR A 123 -8.13 -0.98 4.27
C THR A 123 -7.18 -2.15 4.51
N ARG A 124 -6.89 -2.48 5.78
CA ARG A 124 -6.06 -3.64 6.16
C ARG A 124 -6.70 -4.96 5.72
N MET A 125 -7.99 -5.15 5.97
CA MET A 125 -8.72 -6.35 5.50
C MET A 125 -8.67 -6.50 3.97
N LYS A 126 -8.74 -5.40 3.21
CA LYS A 126 -8.60 -5.43 1.75
C LYS A 126 -7.17 -5.81 1.33
N GLN A 127 -6.16 -5.22 1.95
CA GLN A 127 -4.75 -5.51 1.67
C GLN A 127 -4.38 -6.95 2.01
N GLU A 128 -4.85 -7.49 3.13
CA GLU A 128 -4.64 -8.89 3.52
C GLU A 128 -5.27 -9.84 2.50
N ARG A 129 -6.52 -9.58 2.08
CA ARG A 129 -7.21 -10.39 1.07
C ARG A 129 -6.54 -10.32 -0.31
N ASP A 130 -6.03 -9.16 -0.70
CA ASP A 130 -5.33 -8.98 -1.98
C ASP A 130 -3.95 -9.67 -1.93
N ALA A 131 -3.24 -9.61 -0.80
CA ALA A 131 -1.99 -10.34 -0.58
C ALA A 131 -2.19 -11.87 -0.59
N GLU A 132 -3.27 -12.39 0.00
CA GLU A 132 -3.63 -13.81 -0.10
C GLU A 132 -3.86 -14.23 -1.56
N ARG A 133 -4.58 -13.42 -2.34
CA ARG A 133 -4.80 -13.68 -3.77
C ARG A 133 -3.49 -13.69 -4.56
N GLU A 134 -2.60 -12.74 -4.29
CA GLU A 134 -1.28 -12.70 -4.92
C GLU A 134 -0.43 -13.92 -4.57
N GLN A 135 -0.46 -14.38 -3.31
CA GLN A 135 0.25 -15.60 -2.89
C GLN A 135 -0.29 -16.84 -3.61
N VAL A 136 -1.61 -16.97 -3.75
CA VAL A 136 -2.23 -18.10 -4.48
C VAL A 136 -1.81 -18.07 -5.96
N LEU A 137 -1.86 -16.90 -6.60
CA LEU A 137 -1.43 -16.74 -7.99
C LEU A 137 0.07 -17.02 -8.17
N ALA A 138 0.91 -16.58 -7.23
CA ALA A 138 2.34 -16.82 -7.25
C ALA A 138 2.66 -18.32 -7.12
N ARG A 139 1.96 -19.04 -6.22
CA ARG A 139 2.09 -20.51 -6.09
C ARG A 139 1.68 -21.23 -7.37
N GLN A 140 0.53 -20.86 -7.95
CA GLN A 140 0.08 -21.45 -9.22
C GLN A 140 1.07 -21.20 -10.37
N ARG A 141 1.63 -19.98 -10.47
CA ARG A 141 2.66 -19.67 -11.48
C ARG A 141 3.94 -20.47 -11.26
N ALA A 142 4.38 -20.64 -10.00
CA ALA A 142 5.55 -21.43 -9.67
C ALA A 142 5.36 -22.92 -10.02
N GLU A 143 4.17 -23.48 -9.74
CA GLU A 143 3.81 -24.85 -10.11
C GLU A 143 3.75 -25.05 -11.64
N GLN A 144 3.18 -24.09 -12.36
CA GLN A 144 3.15 -24.10 -13.83
C GLN A 144 4.56 -23.98 -14.42
N ALA A 145 5.41 -23.11 -13.89
CA ALA A 145 6.80 -22.95 -14.32
C ALA A 145 7.62 -24.22 -14.09
N ALA A 146 7.51 -24.83 -12.90
CA ALA A 146 8.19 -26.09 -12.59
C ALA A 146 7.71 -27.24 -13.50
N THR A 147 6.43 -27.25 -13.86
CA THR A 147 5.88 -28.25 -14.79
C THR A 147 6.37 -28.01 -16.22
N ALA A 148 6.41 -26.75 -16.67
CA ALA A 148 6.93 -26.38 -17.98
C ALA A 148 8.43 -26.71 -18.10
N GLU A 149 9.23 -26.43 -17.08
CA GLU A 149 10.66 -26.75 -17.05
C GLU A 149 10.90 -28.27 -17.13
N LYS A 150 10.12 -29.06 -16.39
CA LYS A 150 10.17 -30.53 -16.48
C LYS A 150 9.85 -31.01 -17.90
N ARG A 151 8.83 -30.43 -18.56
CA ARG A 151 8.45 -30.78 -19.93
C ARG A 151 9.53 -30.40 -20.93
N ALA A 152 10.10 -29.20 -20.83
CA ALA A 152 11.17 -28.73 -21.71
C ALA A 152 12.42 -29.61 -21.61
N LYS A 153 12.78 -30.05 -20.40
CA LYS A 153 13.90 -31.00 -20.18
C LYS A 153 13.63 -32.35 -20.83
N ILE A 154 12.42 -32.89 -20.72
CA ILE A 154 12.03 -34.14 -21.38
C ILE A 154 12.11 -33.98 -22.90
N GLU A 155 11.55 -32.89 -23.43
CA GLU A 155 11.58 -32.62 -24.88
C GLU A 155 13.01 -32.47 -25.41
N TYR A 156 13.89 -31.81 -24.66
CA TYR A 156 15.31 -31.69 -25.00
C TYR A 156 16.02 -33.05 -25.08
N VAL A 157 15.80 -33.92 -24.08
CA VAL A 157 16.35 -35.28 -24.06
C VAL A 157 15.78 -36.12 -25.19
N SER A 158 14.47 -36.05 -25.45
CA SER A 158 13.82 -36.74 -26.58
C SER A 158 14.41 -36.29 -27.92
N LYS A 159 14.58 -34.98 -28.16
CA LYS A 159 15.19 -34.48 -29.40
C LYS A 159 16.61 -35.00 -29.61
N ARG A 160 17.42 -35.02 -28.55
CA ARG A 160 18.78 -35.58 -28.59
C ARG A 160 18.76 -37.07 -28.91
N LEU A 161 17.87 -37.84 -28.29
CA LEU A 161 17.70 -39.26 -28.58
C LEU A 161 17.28 -39.48 -30.04
N PHE A 162 16.32 -38.71 -30.55
CA PHE A 162 15.88 -38.81 -31.95
C PHE A 162 16.99 -38.49 -32.96
N ALA A 163 17.83 -37.51 -32.66
CA ALA A 163 18.97 -37.16 -33.51
C ALA A 163 20.00 -38.30 -33.64
N LEU A 164 20.15 -39.16 -32.62
CA LEU A 164 21.06 -40.30 -32.67
C LEU A 164 20.64 -41.37 -33.67
N PHE A 165 19.34 -41.49 -33.98
CA PHE A 165 18.84 -42.43 -34.99
C PHE A 165 19.18 -42.00 -36.42
N SER A 166 19.66 -40.77 -36.64
CA SER A 166 20.13 -40.31 -37.95
C SER A 166 21.63 -40.52 -38.17
N MET A 167 22.36 -41.05 -37.17
CA MET A 167 23.81 -41.30 -37.22
C MET A 167 24.12 -42.77 -37.55
N ASP A 168 23.75 -43.21 -38.76
CA ASP A 168 23.94 -44.60 -39.21
C ASP A 168 25.37 -44.91 -39.66
N ASP A 169 26.16 -43.89 -39.98
CA ASP A 169 27.53 -43.99 -40.52
C ASP A 169 28.62 -44.10 -39.44
N LYS A 170 28.30 -43.84 -38.17
CA LYS A 170 29.30 -43.78 -37.06
C LYS A 170 28.81 -44.46 -35.77
N PRO A 171 28.80 -45.81 -35.72
CA PRO A 171 28.21 -46.58 -34.61
C PRO A 171 28.91 -46.36 -33.25
N GLN A 172 30.23 -46.15 -33.23
CA GLN A 172 30.99 -45.92 -32.00
C GLN A 172 30.70 -44.54 -31.38
N GLU A 173 30.59 -43.50 -32.23
CA GLU A 173 30.25 -42.14 -31.80
C GLU A 173 28.81 -42.06 -31.30
N ARG A 174 27.89 -42.75 -31.98
CA ARG A 174 26.49 -42.92 -31.55
C ARG A 174 26.39 -43.55 -30.16
N GLY A 175 27.17 -44.60 -29.89
CA GLY A 175 27.19 -45.27 -28.59
C GLY A 175 27.60 -44.35 -27.43
N LYS A 176 28.66 -43.55 -27.64
CA LYS A 176 29.16 -42.59 -26.64
C LYS A 176 28.16 -41.47 -26.36
N LEU A 177 27.49 -40.95 -27.39
CA LEU A 177 26.46 -39.92 -27.22
C LEU A 177 25.17 -40.48 -26.59
N LEU A 178 24.82 -41.73 -26.89
CA LEU A 178 23.71 -42.44 -26.26
C LEU A 178 23.93 -42.59 -24.75
N GLU A 179 25.13 -42.98 -24.33
CA GLU A 179 25.48 -43.08 -22.91
C GLU A 179 25.25 -41.74 -22.18
N ALA A 180 25.65 -40.62 -22.78
CA ALA A 180 25.40 -39.28 -22.23
C ALA A 180 23.90 -38.95 -22.13
N VAL A 181 23.10 -39.29 -23.15
CA VAL A 181 21.65 -39.08 -23.14
C VAL A 181 20.95 -39.94 -22.08
N LEU A 182 21.39 -41.19 -21.92
CA LEU A 182 20.86 -42.10 -20.89
C LEU A 182 21.23 -41.62 -19.48
N ASN A 183 22.45 -41.14 -19.26
CA ASN A 183 22.85 -40.57 -17.98
C ASN A 183 22.01 -39.35 -17.61
N ASP A 184 21.69 -38.46 -18.57
CA ASP A 184 20.80 -37.31 -18.33
C ASP A 184 19.34 -37.73 -18.03
N LEU A 185 18.90 -38.86 -18.59
CA LEU A 185 17.57 -39.42 -18.36
C LEU A 185 17.45 -40.13 -17.00
N PHE A 186 18.50 -40.85 -16.59
CA PHE A 186 18.51 -41.70 -15.38
C PHE A 186 19.11 -41.05 -14.12
N ASN A 187 19.94 -40.00 -14.22
CA ASN A 187 20.34 -39.19 -13.06
C ASN A 187 19.21 -38.32 -12.50
N ARG A 188 17.98 -38.51 -12.97
CA ARG A 188 16.78 -37.88 -12.42
C ARG A 188 16.31 -38.68 -11.20
N PRO A 189 16.23 -38.10 -9.99
CA PRO A 189 15.52 -38.76 -8.90
C PRO A 189 14.03 -38.85 -9.28
N LEU A 190 13.56 -40.07 -9.57
CA LEU A 190 12.13 -40.39 -9.69
C LEU A 190 11.47 -40.28 -8.31
N LYS A 191 11.28 -39.06 -7.81
CA LYS A 191 10.35 -38.82 -6.70
C LYS A 191 8.94 -38.88 -7.26
N ASN A 192 8.40 -40.10 -7.34
CA ASN A 192 6.96 -40.33 -7.36
C ASN A 192 6.42 -39.89 -5.98
N SER A 193 6.00 -38.62 -5.87
CA SER A 193 5.25 -38.15 -4.71
C SER A 193 3.81 -38.64 -4.83
N VAL A 194 3.54 -39.82 -4.28
CA VAL A 194 2.18 -40.18 -3.85
C VAL A 194 1.89 -39.32 -2.61
N PRO A 195 0.83 -38.49 -2.60
CA PRO A 195 0.45 -37.77 -1.39
C PRO A 195 -0.13 -38.77 -0.40
N THR A 196 0.62 -39.08 0.66
CA THR A 196 0.08 -39.79 1.82
C THR A 196 -0.94 -38.88 2.50
N SER A 197 -2.21 -39.22 2.40
CA SER A 197 -3.30 -38.63 3.16
C SER A 197 -2.99 -38.66 4.66
N PRO A 198 -3.33 -37.61 5.42
CA PRO A 198 -3.05 -37.58 6.86
C PRO A 198 -4.00 -38.53 7.59
N THR A 199 -3.42 -39.50 8.28
CA THR A 199 -4.11 -40.39 9.22
C THR A 199 -4.82 -39.55 10.29
N ARG A 200 -6.16 -39.63 10.32
CA ARG A 200 -6.98 -39.20 11.46
C ARG A 200 -6.56 -40.02 12.69
N GLN A 201 -6.03 -39.36 13.70
CA GLN A 201 -6.01 -39.93 15.06
C GLN A 201 -7.38 -39.70 15.70
N ILE A 202 -7.89 -40.77 16.29
CA ILE A 202 -9.11 -40.87 17.10
C ILE A 202 -8.75 -40.48 18.53
#